data_AF-A0A7T8GQ31-F1
#
_entry.id   AF-A0A7T8GQ31-F1
#
_cell.length_a   1.000
_cell.length_b   1.000
_cell.length_c   1.000
_cell.angle_alpha   90.00
_cell.angle_beta   90.00
_cell.angle_gamma   90.00
#
_symmetry.space_group_name_H-M   'P 1'
#
loop_
_entity.id
_entity.type
_entity.pdbx_description
1 polymer ?
#
loop_
_entity_poly.entity_id
_entity_poly.type
_entity_poly.pdbx_seq_one_letter_code
_entity_poly.pdbx_strand_id
1 'polypeptide(L)' 'DWCISRQLWWGHRIPMWLCDYSDGSQEWVPGNSEDEVRHKVDARRLVSCVQDPDVLDTWFSSALLPLSSLGWLTM' A
#
# COMPACT_ATOMS: atom_id res chain seq x y z
N ASP A 1 6.25 17.45 -9.08
CA ASP A 1 5.52 16.17 -8.97
C ASP A 1 6.51 15.04 -9.21
N TRP A 2 6.49 13.99 -8.39
CA TRP A 2 7.37 12.82 -8.54
C TRP A 2 6.53 11.55 -8.56
N CYS A 3 6.49 10.90 -9.73
CA CYS A 3 5.88 9.58 -9.85
C CYS A 3 6.76 8.54 -9.15
N ILE A 4 6.33 8.12 -7.95
CA ILE A 4 7.01 7.11 -7.12
C ILE A 4 6.63 5.67 -7.48
N SER A 5 5.59 5.47 -8.29
CA SER A 5 5.08 4.15 -8.70
C SER A 5 5.88 3.57 -9.86
N ARG A 6 6.22 2.28 -9.81
CA ARG A 6 6.97 1.56 -10.83
C ARG A 6 6.37 0.19 -11.13
N GLN A 7 6.15 -0.09 -12.42
CA GLN A 7 5.71 -1.40 -12.92
C GLN A 7 6.91 -2.36 -13.06
N LEU A 8 7.45 -2.82 -11.94
CA LEU A 8 8.58 -3.76 -11.86
C LEU A 8 8.22 -4.96 -11.00
N TRP A 9 8.92 -6.08 -11.21
CA TRP A 9 8.73 -7.30 -10.41
C TRP A 9 9.51 -7.30 -9.10
N TRP A 10 10.51 -6.43 -8.99
CA TRP A 10 11.38 -6.34 -7.82
C TRP A 10 11.35 -4.93 -7.24
N GLY A 11 11.10 -4.86 -5.94
CA GLY A 11 11.00 -3.63 -5.17
C GLY A 11 10.06 -3.79 -3.98
N HIS A 12 9.92 -2.74 -3.18
CA HIS A 12 8.93 -2.72 -2.09
C HIS A 12 7.54 -2.48 -2.69
N ARG A 13 6.62 -3.43 -2.53
CA ARG A 13 5.23 -3.25 -2.98
C ARG A 13 4.57 -2.08 -2.26
N ILE A 14 3.78 -1.30 -2.99
CA ILE A 14 3.06 -0.16 -2.43
C ILE A 14 1.97 -0.70 -1.47
N PRO A 15 1.87 -0.21 -0.23
CA PRO A 15 0.87 -0.65 0.74
C PRO A 15 -0.50 0.01 0.50
N MET A 16 -0.96 -0.02 -0.75
CA MET A 16 -2.27 0.48 -1.18
C MET A 16 -3.10 -0.68 -1.72
N TRP A 17 -4.38 -0.69 -1.39
CA TRP A 17 -5.32 -1.73 -1.76
C TRP A 17 -6.53 -1.12 -2.44
N LEU A 18 -6.94 -1.69 -3.57
CA LEU A 18 -8.19 -1.35 -4.23
C LEU A 18 -9.26 -2.30 -3.68
N CYS A 19 -10.24 -1.76 -2.97
CA CYS A 19 -11.35 -2.52 -2.40
C CYS A 19 -12.62 -2.27 -3.20
N ASP A 20 -13.24 -3.37 -3.65
CA ASP A 20 -14.52 -3.41 -4.33
C ASP A 20 -15.65 -3.67 -3.34
N TYR A 21 -16.72 -2.90 -3.44
CA TYR A 21 -17.89 -3.03 -2.59
C TYR A 21 -19.12 -3.54 -3.34
N SER A 22 -20.09 -4.06 -2.59
CA SER A 22 -21.31 -4.68 -3.12
C SER A 22 -22.22 -3.71 -3.87
N ASP A 23 -22.06 -2.41 -3.67
CA ASP A 23 -22.77 -1.35 -4.38
C ASP A 23 -22.09 -0.94 -5.71
N GLY A 24 -20.98 -1.59 -6.05
CA GLY A 24 -20.17 -1.28 -7.23
C GLY A 24 -19.20 -0.11 -7.05
N SER A 25 -19.08 0.44 -5.83
CA SER A 25 -18.05 1.44 -5.54
C SER A 25 -16.68 0.79 -5.36
N GLN A 26 -15.64 1.55 -5.68
CA GLN A 26 -14.24 1.17 -5.50
C GLN A 26 -13.53 2.24 -4.69
N GLU A 27 -12.69 1.82 -3.76
CA GLU A 27 -11.92 2.73 -2.91
C GLU A 27 -10.48 2.27 -2.74
N TRP A 28 -9.57 3.23 -2.71
CA TRP A 28 -8.16 3.01 -2.41
C TRP A 28 -7.90 3.15 -0.92
N VAL A 29 -7.46 2.07 -0.29
CA VAL A 29 -7.27 1.99 1.17
C VAL A 29 -5.81 1.67 1.50
N PRO A 30 -5.14 2.47 2.36
CA PRO A 30 -3.78 2.19 2.80
C PRO A 30 -3.74 1.11 3.89
N GLY A 31 -2.80 0.16 3.77
CA GLY A 31 -2.53 -0.84 4.79
C GLY A 31 -1.36 -1.77 4.45
N ASN A 32 -0.65 -2.21 5.50
CA ASN A 32 0.55 -3.04 5.35
C ASN A 32 0.22 -4.53 5.17
N SER A 33 -1.00 -4.94 5.51
CA SER A 33 -1.49 -6.30 5.30
C SER A 33 -2.96 -6.29 4.91
N GLU A 34 -3.41 -7.38 4.29
CA GLU A 34 -4.82 -7.56 3.92
C GLU A 34 -5.73 -7.50 5.16
N ASP A 35 -5.30 -8.11 6.27
CA ASP A 35 -6.03 -8.08 7.53
C ASP A 35 -6.21 -6.65 8.05
N GLU A 36 -5.16 -5.83 8.03
CA GLU A 36 -5.24 -4.43 8.48
C GLU A 36 -6.28 -3.65 7.65
N VAL A 37 -6.30 -3.87 6.33
CA VAL A 37 -7.24 -3.22 5.42
C VAL A 37 -8.67 -3.70 5.66
N ARG A 38 -8.88 -5.02 5.83
CA ARG A 38 -10.20 -5.60 6.12
C ARG A 38 -10.81 -5.07 7.41
N HIS A 39 -10.01 -4.67 8.39
CA HIS A 39 -10.50 -4.03 9.63
C HIS A 39 -10.82 -2.54 9.46
N LYS A 40 -10.21 -1.86 8.48
CA LYS A 40 -10.46 -0.43 8.19
C LYS A 40 -11.73 -0.22 7.36
N VAL A 41 -12.09 -1.19 6.53
CA VAL A 41 -13.26 -1.12 5.64
C VAL A 41 -14.48 -1.81 6.26
N ASP A 42 -15.68 -1.48 5.77
CA ASP A 42 -16.90 -2.18 6.17
C ASP A 42 -16.93 -3.59 5.55
N ALA A 43 -16.50 -4.58 6.34
CA ALA A 43 -16.45 -5.98 5.94
C ALA A 43 -17.80 -6.56 5.48
N ARG A 44 -18.94 -5.93 5.80
CA ARG A 44 -20.26 -6.39 5.33
C ARG A 44 -20.54 -6.03 3.88
N ARG A 45 -19.90 -4.97 3.40
CA ARG A 45 -20.06 -4.46 2.02
C ARG A 45 -18.90 -4.89 1.13
N LEU A 46 -17.80 -5.33 1.72
CA LEU A 46 -16.59 -5.69 1.00
C LEU A 46 -16.79 -6.97 0.16
N VAL A 47 -16.48 -6.87 -1.13
CA VAL A 47 -16.47 -8.00 -2.07
C VAL A 47 -15.05 -8.55 -2.20
N SER A 48 -14.08 -7.68 -2.51
CA SER A 48 -12.68 -8.03 -2.69
C SER A 48 -11.79 -6.84 -2.36
N CYS A 49 -10.56 -7.10 -1.88
CA CYS A 49 -9.49 -6.10 -1.86
C CYS A 49 -8.27 -6.69 -2.56
N VAL A 50 -7.68 -5.95 -3.48
CA VAL A 50 -6.46 -6.35 -4.19
C VAL A 50 -5.39 -5.31 -3.97
N GLN A 51 -4.21 -5.74 -3.50
CA GLN A 51 -3.06 -4.85 -3.33
C GLN A 51 -2.52 -4.40 -4.68
N ASP A 52 -2.13 -3.13 -4.78
CA ASP A 52 -1.50 -2.53 -5.95
C ASP A 52 -0.31 -3.38 -6.45
N PRO A 53 -0.28 -3.77 -7.74
CA PRO A 53 0.83 -4.55 -8.29
C PRO A 53 2.15 -3.76 -8.39
N ASP A 54 2.11 -2.43 -8.33
CA ASP A 54 3.31 -1.60 -8.47
C ASP A 54 4.22 -1.65 -7.23
N VAL A 55 5.48 -1.33 -7.47
CA VAL A 55 6.51 -1.18 -6.44
C VAL A 55 6.97 0.28 -6.33
N LEU A 56 7.48 0.64 -5.16
CA LEU A 56 8.09 1.93 -4.90
C LEU A 56 9.39 2.08 -5.67
N ASP A 57 9.63 3.30 -6.14
CA ASP A 57 10.90 3.71 -6.75
C ASP A 57 12.10 3.48 -5.81
N THR A 58 13.20 2.97 -6.35
CA THR A 58 14.43 2.69 -5.58
C THR A 58 15.00 3.94 -4.91
N TRP A 59 14.87 5.12 -5.53
CA TRP A 59 15.32 6.38 -4.95
C TRP A 59 14.44 6.82 -3.78
N PHE A 60 13.15 6.47 -3.79
CA PHE A 60 12.26 6.69 -2.64
C PHE A 60 12.76 5.92 -1.42
N SER A 61 13.09 4.65 -1.59
CA SER A 61 13.64 3.83 -0.50
C SER A 61 15.01 4.32 -0.04
N SER A 62 15.87 4.74 -0.97
CA SER A 62 17.21 5.27 -0.67
C SER A 62 17.17 6.55 0.15
N ALA A 63 16.19 7.43 -0.11
CA ALA A 63 16.00 8.67 0.63
C ALA A 63 15.63 8.45 2.11
N LEU A 64 15.03 7.30 2.45
CA LEU A 64 14.62 6.95 3.81
C LEU A 64 15.73 6.29 4.64
N LEU A 65 16.89 5.98 4.04
CA LEU A 65 18.00 5.28 4.70
C LEU A 65 18.44 5.91 6.05
N PRO A 66 18.66 7.23 6.20
CA PRO A 66 19.09 7.80 7.48
C PRO A 66 18.04 7.63 8.59
N LEU A 67 16.75 7.55 8.24
CA LEU A 67 15.67 7.37 9.20
C LEU A 67 15.55 5.90 9.59
N SER A 68 15.53 5.00 8.60
CA SER A 68 15.40 3.56 8.85
C SER A 68 16.59 2.99 9.61
N SER A 69 17.82 3.42 9.29
CA SER A 69 19.03 2.98 9.98
C SER A 69 19.12 3.42 11.45
N LEU A 70 18.45 4.52 11.82
CA LEU A 70 18.38 5.02 13.18
C LEU A 70 17.13 4.54 13.94
N GLY A 71 16.38 3.58 13.39
CA GLY A 71 15.23 2.97 14.07
C GLY A 71 14.01 3.89 14.20
N TRP A 72 13.92 4.98 13.43
CA TRP A 72 12.81 5.92 13.52
C TRP A 72 11.44 5.31 13.23
N LEU A 73 11.36 4.25 12.43
CA LEU A 73 10.10 3.57 12.09
C LEU A 73 9.58 2.68 13.23
N THR A 74 10.35 2.53 14.31
CA THR A 74 10.06 1.64 15.45
C THR A 74 10.03 2.34 16.81
N MET A 75 10.34 3.65 16.86
CA MET A 75 10.17 4.50 18.05
C MET A 75 8.75 5.02 18.16
#